data_AF-A0A2G9NVD5-F1
#
_entry.id   AF-A0A2G9NVD5-F1
#
_cell.length_a   1.000
_cell.length_b   1.000
_cell.length_c   1.000
_cell.angle_alpha   90.00
_cell.angle_beta   90.00
_cell.angle_gamma   90.00
#
_symmetry.space_group_name_H-M   'P 1'
#
loop_
_entity.id
_entity.type
_entity.pdbx_description
1 polymer ?
#
loop_
_entity_poly.entity_id
_entity_poly.type
_entity_poly.pdbx_seq_one_letter_code
_entity_poly.pdbx_strand_id
1 'polypeptide(L)'
;MAQSVQSIKAAFIIEILGRPADHVKTTMEQLVDRLGNEKGTKIIQREIHEPVEYSLEEETKENEITIKQKLFTTFAEVEAEFEGVEHLLMATFNYMPSSIEIISPENFILK
;
A
#
# COMPACT_ATOMS: atom_id res chain seq x y z
N MET A 1 -13.61 -33.39 -7.37
CA MET A 1 -12.43 -32.80 -8.04
C MET A 1 -11.74 -31.93 -7.01
N ALA A 2 -10.48 -32.21 -6.68
CA ALA A 2 -9.71 -31.38 -5.75
C ALA A 2 -9.49 -30.01 -6.41
N GLN A 3 -10.07 -28.96 -5.85
CA GLN A 3 -9.83 -27.61 -6.34
C GLN A 3 -8.42 -27.20 -5.97
N SER A 4 -7.59 -26.99 -6.98
CA SER A 4 -6.31 -26.31 -6.82
C SER A 4 -6.60 -24.91 -6.31
N VAL A 5 -6.12 -24.59 -5.12
CA VAL A 5 -6.03 -23.23 -4.60
C VAL A 5 -5.23 -22.43 -5.63
N GLN A 6 -5.89 -21.49 -6.31
CA GLN A 6 -5.28 -20.74 -7.41
C GLN A 6 -4.67 -19.47 -6.82
N SER A 7 -3.35 -19.34 -6.96
CA SER A 7 -2.67 -18.13 -6.52
C SER A 7 -3.11 -16.94 -7.36
N ILE A 8 -3.18 -15.77 -6.71
CA ILE A 8 -3.59 -14.51 -7.32
C ILE A 8 -2.39 -13.59 -7.33
N LYS A 9 -2.01 -13.12 -8.51
CA LYS A 9 -0.97 -12.11 -8.70
C LYS A 9 -1.64 -10.74 -8.85
N ALA A 10 -1.20 -9.77 -8.05
CA ALA A 10 -1.74 -8.42 -8.09
C ALA A 10 -0.63 -7.36 -7.90
N ALA A 11 -0.84 -6.19 -8.49
CA ALA A 11 -0.06 -4.99 -8.28
C ALA A 11 -0.82 -4.00 -7.39
N PHE A 12 -0.09 -3.35 -6.49
CA PHE A 12 -0.60 -2.40 -5.51
C PHE A 12 0.15 -1.09 -5.66
N ILE A 13 -0.59 0.01 -5.49
CA ILE A 13 -0.01 1.29 -5.14
C ILE A 13 -0.42 1.59 -3.71
N ILE A 14 0.56 1.80 -2.83
CA ILE A 14 0.33 2.21 -1.45
C ILE A 14 0.91 3.61 -1.29
N GLU A 15 0.11 4.55 -0.79
CA GLU A 15 0.52 5.93 -0.57
C GLU A 15 0.34 6.30 0.89
N ILE A 16 1.29 7.06 1.45
CA ILE A 16 1.16 7.61 2.80
C ILE A 16 1.56 9.08 2.82
N LEU A 17 0.87 9.83 3.68
CA LEU A 17 1.13 11.24 3.95
C LEU A 17 1.52 11.39 5.43
N GLY A 18 2.59 12.13 5.70
CA GLY A 18 3.05 12.34 7.07
C GLY A 18 4.22 13.31 7.17
N ARG A 19 4.93 13.24 8.29
CA ARG A 19 6.13 14.04 8.56
C ARG A 19 6.92 13.48 9.76
N PRO A 20 8.22 13.76 9.87
CA PRO A 20 9.11 14.35 8.85
C PRO A 20 9.35 13.37 7.68
N ALA A 21 10.00 13.84 6.60
CA ALA A 21 10.25 13.05 5.39
C ALA A 21 10.90 11.69 5.67
N ASP A 22 11.94 11.64 6.52
CA ASP A 22 12.63 10.38 6.86
C ASP A 22 11.69 9.36 7.51
N HIS A 23 10.78 9.81 8.38
CA HIS A 23 9.80 8.91 9.00
C HIS A 23 8.75 8.42 8.00
N VAL A 24 8.40 9.25 7.00
CA VAL A 24 7.54 8.82 5.89
C VAL A 24 8.22 7.71 5.10
N LYS A 25 9.48 7.87 4.69
CA LYS A 25 10.22 6.81 3.97
C LYS A 25 10.31 5.52 4.78
N THR A 26 10.79 5.60 6.03
CA THR A 26 10.95 4.42 6.89
C THR A 26 9.61 3.74 7.19
N THR A 27 8.52 4.49 7.35
CA THR A 27 7.19 3.91 7.57
C THR A 27 6.70 3.17 6.34
N MET A 28 6.92 3.71 5.14
CA MET A 28 6.58 3.01 3.89
C MET A 28 7.37 1.70 3.75
N GLU A 29 8.68 1.73 4.00
CA GLU A 29 9.52 0.52 4.01
C GLU A 29 9.00 -0.55 4.97
N GLN A 30 8.71 -0.16 6.21
CA GLN A 30 8.15 -1.06 7.22
C GLN A 30 6.77 -1.61 6.84
N LEU A 31 5.94 -0.78 6.19
CA LEU A 31 4.60 -1.19 5.75
C LEU A 31 4.69 -2.24 4.65
N VAL A 32 5.56 -2.04 3.65
CA VAL A 32 5.78 -3.03 2.58
C VAL A 32 6.48 -4.30 3.13
N ASP A 33 7.40 -4.16 4.07
CA ASP A 33 8.00 -5.32 4.76
C ASP A 33 6.96 -6.13 5.53
N ARG A 34 6.03 -5.47 6.23
CA ARG A 34 4.92 -6.16 6.94
C ARG A 34 4.02 -6.91 5.97
N LEU A 35 3.64 -6.28 4.85
CA LEU A 35 2.86 -6.94 3.80
C LEU A 35 3.56 -8.22 3.30
N GLY A 36 4.87 -8.17 3.09
CA GLY A 36 5.65 -9.34 2.66
C GLY A 36 5.80 -10.44 3.71
N ASN A 37 5.52 -10.14 4.98
CA ASN A 37 5.54 -11.12 6.09
C ASN A 37 4.15 -11.68 6.43
N GLU A 38 3.08 -11.19 5.77
CA GLU A 38 1.74 -11.75 5.93
C GLU A 38 1.70 -13.19 5.43
N LYS A 39 1.00 -14.05 6.17
CA LYS A 39 0.80 -15.44 5.76
C LYS A 39 0.07 -15.46 4.41
N GLY A 40 0.53 -16.30 3.49
CA GLY A 40 -0.09 -16.45 2.18
C GLY A 40 0.15 -15.28 1.24
N THR A 41 1.10 -14.39 1.55
CA THR A 41 1.56 -13.28 0.69
C THR A 41 3.04 -13.47 0.35
N LYS A 42 3.39 -13.22 -0.91
CA LYS A 42 4.78 -13.21 -1.39
C LYS A 42 5.01 -12.01 -2.28
N ILE A 43 5.88 -11.09 -1.86
CA ILE A 43 6.30 -9.98 -2.72
C ILE A 43 7.21 -10.51 -3.84
N ILE A 44 6.87 -10.17 -5.08
CA ILE A 44 7.63 -10.47 -6.28
C ILE A 44 8.58 -9.32 -6.60
N GLN A 45 8.05 -8.09 -6.58
CA GLN A 45 8.78 -6.87 -6.86
C GLN A 45 8.24 -5.74 -5.99
N ARG A 46 9.11 -4.80 -5.60
CA ARG A 46 8.69 -3.55 -4.98
C ARG A 46 9.59 -2.39 -5.39
N GLU A 47 9.02 -1.22 -5.48
CA GLU A 47 9.71 0.06 -5.65
C GLU A 47 9.15 1.06 -4.65
N ILE A 48 10.02 1.68 -3.86
CA ILE A 48 9.63 2.69 -2.86
C ILE A 48 10.26 4.01 -3.27
N HIS A 49 9.42 4.98 -3.60
CA HIS A 49 9.85 6.28 -4.08
C HIS A 49 10.36 7.17 -2.93
N GLU A 50 11.07 8.25 -3.27
CA GLU A 50 11.51 9.22 -2.26
C GLU A 50 10.34 10.12 -1.82
N PRO A 51 10.25 10.53 -0.54
CA PRO A 51 9.20 11.44 -0.09
C PRO A 51 9.36 12.81 -0.73
N VAL A 52 8.25 13.35 -1.23
CA VAL A 52 8.17 14.71 -1.78
C VAL A 52 7.37 15.62 -0.85
N GLU A 53 7.69 16.90 -0.82
CA GLU A 53 6.92 17.89 -0.04
C GLU A 53 5.49 17.93 -0.58
N TYR A 54 4.54 17.64 0.28
CA TYR A 54 3.11 17.68 -0.03
C TYR A 54 2.59 19.08 0.30
N SER A 55 2.41 19.89 -0.74
CA SER A 55 1.81 21.21 -0.62
C SER A 55 0.31 21.11 -0.89
N LEU A 56 -0.50 21.08 0.17
CA LEU A 56 -1.87 21.56 0.07
C LEU A 56 -1.82 23.09 0.15
N GLU A 57 -2.47 23.79 -0.77
CA GLU A 57 -2.78 25.22 -0.65
C GLU A 57 -3.81 25.51 0.46
N GLU A 58 -3.97 24.61 1.43
CA GLU A 58 -5.01 24.74 2.45
C GLU A 58 -4.44 25.37 3.72
N GLU A 59 -4.76 26.66 3.86
CA GLU A 59 -4.78 27.36 5.13
C GLU A 59 -5.66 26.58 6.12
N THR A 60 -5.07 25.77 7.00
CA THR A 60 -5.79 25.26 8.16
C THR A 60 -6.11 26.45 9.08
N LYS A 61 -7.32 27.01 8.95
CA LYS A 61 -7.89 27.99 9.88
C LYS A 61 -8.68 27.27 10.95
N GLU A 62 -7.99 26.88 12.02
CA GLU A 62 -8.64 26.72 13.32
C GLU A 62 -7.98 27.72 14.28
N ASN A 63 -8.73 28.79 14.59
CA ASN A 63 -8.43 29.81 15.60
C ASN A 63 -6.97 30.33 15.63
N GLU A 64 -6.66 31.27 14.73
CA GLU A 64 -5.49 32.19 14.77
C GLU A 64 -4.09 31.59 15.03
N ILE A 65 -3.81 30.35 14.61
CA ILE A 65 -2.42 29.88 14.45
C ILE A 65 -2.29 29.09 13.14
N THR A 66 -1.81 29.74 12.08
CA THR A 66 -1.40 29.05 10.85
C THR A 66 -0.10 28.29 11.12
N ILE A 67 -0.18 27.03 11.55
CA ILE A 67 1.00 26.19 11.61
C ILE A 67 1.34 25.74 10.19
N LYS A 68 2.24 26.45 9.50
CA LYS A 68 2.85 26.01 8.23
C LYS A 68 3.72 24.78 8.50
N GLN A 69 3.10 23.62 8.68
CA GLN A 69 3.84 22.38 8.89
C GLN A 69 3.98 21.68 7.55
N LYS A 70 5.24 21.53 7.11
CA LYS A 70 5.56 20.76 5.90
C LYS A 70 5.08 19.32 6.08
N LEU A 71 4.22 18.89 5.17
CA LEU A 71 3.84 17.49 5.02
C LEU A 71 4.66 16.88 3.89
N PHE A 72 4.80 15.57 3.92
CA PHE A 72 5.52 14.80 2.91
C PHE A 72 4.68 13.59 2.53
N THR A 73 4.60 13.31 1.24
CA THR A 73 3.96 12.09 0.72
C THR A 73 4.99 11.22 0.03
N THR A 74 4.77 9.91 0.04
CA THR A 74 5.50 8.94 -0.77
C THR A 74 4.55 7.80 -1.15
N PHE A 75 4.89 7.08 -2.21
CA PHE A 75 4.16 5.88 -2.61
C PHE A 75 5.12 4.73 -2.90
N ALA A 76 4.60 3.52 -2.78
CA ALA A 76 5.27 2.30 -3.15
C ALA A 76 4.44 1.53 -4.18
N GLU A 77 5.13 1.00 -5.17
CA GLU A 77 4.59 0.04 -6.14
C GLU A 77 5.00 -1.35 -5.67
N VAL A 78 4.03 -2.24 -5.48
CA VAL A 78 4.28 -3.59 -4.97
C VAL A 78 3.57 -4.60 -5.84
N GLU A 79 4.31 -5.54 -6.41
CA GLU A 79 3.77 -6.72 -7.06
C GLU A 79 3.84 -7.90 -6.09
N ALA A 80 2.72 -8.55 -5.82
CA ALA A 80 2.63 -9.66 -4.88
C ALA A 80 1.78 -10.82 -5.42
N GLU A 81 2.13 -12.03 -4.98
CA GLU A 81 1.36 -13.24 -5.16
C GLU A 81 0.70 -13.64 -3.84
N PHE A 82 -0.60 -13.95 -3.90
CA PHE A 82 -1.42 -14.37 -2.77
C PHE A 82 -1.85 -15.81 -2.97
N GLU A 83 -1.84 -16.62 -1.91
CA GLU A 83 -2.29 -18.01 -1.98
C GLU A 83 -3.79 -18.11 -2.30
N GLY A 84 -4.59 -17.11 -1.94
CA GLY A 84 -6.02 -17.10 -2.21
C GLY A 84 -6.65 -15.71 -2.08
N VAL A 85 -7.94 -15.63 -2.43
CA VAL A 85 -8.70 -14.37 -2.44
C VAL A 85 -8.85 -13.76 -1.04
N GLU A 86 -8.94 -14.59 -0.01
CA GLU A 86 -8.98 -14.17 1.38
C GLU A 86 -7.70 -13.41 1.79
N HIS A 87 -6.53 -13.85 1.33
CA HIS A 87 -5.25 -13.20 1.62
C HIS A 87 -5.12 -11.86 0.89
N LEU A 88 -5.56 -11.81 -0.38
CA LEU A 88 -5.67 -10.56 -1.14
C LEU A 88 -6.60 -9.55 -0.45
N LEU A 89 -7.78 -10.00 -0.01
CA LEU A 89 -8.75 -9.16 0.69
C LEU A 89 -8.21 -8.68 2.04
N MET A 90 -7.57 -9.56 2.82
CA MET A 90 -6.90 -9.17 4.06
C MET A 90 -5.81 -8.12 3.81
N ALA A 91 -4.98 -8.30 2.78
CA ALA A 91 -3.98 -7.31 2.40
C ALA A 91 -4.63 -5.97 2.01
N THR A 92 -5.72 -6.02 1.25
CA THR A 92 -6.47 -4.82 0.84
C THR A 92 -7.00 -4.04 2.03
N PHE A 93 -7.63 -4.72 3.00
CA PHE A 93 -8.22 -4.06 4.17
C PHE A 93 -7.18 -3.61 5.20
N ASN A 94 -6.09 -4.36 5.38
CA ASN A 94 -5.07 -4.02 6.37
C ASN A 94 -4.15 -2.89 5.90
N TYR A 95 -3.84 -2.85 4.60
CA TYR A 95 -2.86 -1.93 4.03
C TYR A 95 -3.47 -0.82 3.19
N MET A 96 -4.78 -0.88 2.91
CA MET A 96 -5.58 0.17 2.28
C MET A 96 -4.87 0.82 1.07
N PRO A 97 -4.50 0.03 0.06
CA PRO A 97 -3.82 0.56 -1.12
C PRO A 97 -4.71 1.58 -1.85
N SER A 98 -4.09 2.58 -2.47
CA SER A 98 -4.80 3.55 -3.31
C SER A 98 -5.24 2.94 -4.64
N SER A 99 -4.56 1.88 -5.09
CA SER A 99 -4.91 1.11 -6.28
C SER A 99 -4.56 -0.36 -6.13
N ILE A 100 -5.39 -1.24 -6.72
CA ILE A 100 -5.16 -2.67 -6.84
C ILE A 100 -5.47 -3.08 -8.28
N GLU A 101 -4.53 -3.78 -8.90
CA GLU A 101 -4.71 -4.38 -10.23
C GLU A 101 -4.45 -5.88 -10.15
N ILE A 102 -5.43 -6.69 -10.57
CA ILE A 102 -5.27 -8.14 -10.66
C ILE A 102 -4.58 -8.48 -11.98
N ILE A 103 -3.38 -9.04 -11.90
CA ILE A 103 -2.58 -9.46 -13.06
C ILE A 103 -3.01 -10.86 -13.51
N SER A 104 -3.24 -11.76 -12.55
CA SER A 104 -3.76 -13.10 -12.82
C SER A 104 -4.37 -13.74 -11.55
N PRO A 105 -5.33 -14.67 -11.69
CA PRO A 105 -6.05 -15.01 -12.92
C PRO A 105 -7.05 -13.91 -13.31
N GLU A 106 -7.50 -13.94 -14.57
CA GLU A 106 -8.54 -13.02 -15.07
C GLU A 106 -9.88 -13.18 -14.34
N ASN A 107 -10.18 -14.40 -13.88
CA ASN A 107 -11.41 -14.73 -13.19
C ASN A 107 -11.10 -15.60 -11.97
N PHE A 108 -11.72 -15.29 -10.83
CA PHE A 108 -11.73 -16.12 -9.62
C PHE A 108 -13.11 -16.08 -8.97
N ILE A 109 -13.44 -17.12 -8.19
CA ILE A 109 -14.74 -17.26 -7.54
C ILE A 109 -14.57 -17.08 -6.04
N LEU A 110 -15.28 -16.12 -5.47
CA LEU A 110 -15.51 -16.00 -4.02
C LEU A 110 -16.51 -17.09 -3.60
N LYS A 111 -16.15 -17.89 -2.60
CA LYS A 111 -17.01 -18.95 -2.06
C LYS A 111 -17.48 -18.64 -0.67
#